data_AF-A0A1J5RUT8-F1
#
_entry.id   AF-A0A1J5RUT8-F1
#
_cell.length_a   1.000
_cell.length_b   1.000
_cell.length_c   1.000
_cell.angle_alpha   90.00
_cell.angle_beta   90.00
_cell.angle_gamma   90.00
#
_symmetry.space_group_name_H-M   'P 1'
#
loop_
_entity.id
_entity.type
_entity.pdbx_description
1 polymer ?
#
loop_
_entity_poly.entity_id
_entity_poly.type
_entity_poly.pdbx_seq_one_letter_code
_entity_poly.pdbx_strand_id
1 'polypeptide(L)'
;MIHRPKIISYLKLGYLLHLMTLLEIALMVNLFQLLEIDVWLTEGILFFKIPLLVPFAVAPLFPQLDAYSRYQNYKQIKDHLFVHGFEQRIIKPFIKSRCQRDAAMVAAEELGMKKDCSKCFYRHGYRWYHLLPDFLFTQPKILIGKAFWLNTFFARYYKPKFDFKKIIIAKQKKANTISLQQYASV
;
A
#
# COMPACT_ATOMS: atom_id res chain seq x y z
N MET A 1 2.74 3.28 -20.34
CA MET A 1 3.45 3.49 -19.06
C MET A 1 3.11 4.89 -18.57
N ILE A 2 2.66 5.03 -17.32
CA ILE A 2 2.22 6.29 -16.74
C ILE A 2 3.18 6.63 -15.60
N HIS A 3 3.81 7.81 -15.65
CA HIS A 3 4.54 8.33 -14.49
C HIS A 3 3.56 9.05 -13.58
N ARG A 4 3.53 8.68 -12.30
CA ARG A 4 2.83 9.43 -11.25
C ARG A 4 3.87 9.99 -10.28
N PRO A 5 3.62 11.19 -9.70
CA PRO A 5 4.37 11.68 -8.56
C PRO A 5 4.34 10.66 -7.42
N LYS A 6 5.45 10.54 -6.69
CA LYS A 6 5.60 9.55 -5.61
C LYS A 6 4.48 9.64 -4.56
N ILE A 7 4.07 10.84 -4.21
CA ILE A 7 2.99 11.11 -3.24
C ILE A 7 1.66 10.57 -3.75
N ILE A 8 1.34 10.75 -5.03
CA ILE A 8 0.08 10.26 -5.61
C ILE A 8 0.07 8.73 -5.64
N SER A 9 1.19 8.09 -5.99
CA SER A 9 1.28 6.62 -5.95
C SER A 9 1.14 6.09 -4.52
N TYR A 10 1.74 6.79 -3.54
CA TYR A 10 1.64 6.45 -2.11
C TYR A 10 0.18 6.54 -1.61
N LEU A 11 -0.50 7.66 -1.86
CA LEU A 11 -1.90 7.84 -1.46
C LEU A 11 -2.83 6.86 -2.16
N LYS A 12 -2.59 6.56 -3.44
CA LYS A 12 -3.45 5.67 -4.22
C LYS A 12 -3.36 4.23 -3.76
N LEU A 13 -2.15 3.71 -3.51
CA LEU A 13 -2.00 2.33 -3.03
C LEU A 13 -2.42 2.18 -1.57
N GLY A 14 -2.25 3.24 -0.77
CA GLY A 14 -2.61 3.27 0.65
C GLY A 14 -4.02 3.78 0.90
N TYR A 15 -4.86 3.98 -0.13
CA TYR A 15 -6.13 4.69 0.00
C TYR A 15 -7.00 4.16 1.15
N LEU A 16 -7.20 2.84 1.20
CA LEU A 16 -7.97 2.20 2.27
C LEU A 16 -7.32 2.40 3.64
N LEU A 17 -5.98 2.38 3.72
CA LEU A 17 -5.24 2.52 4.98
C LEU A 17 -5.25 3.95 5.50
N HIS A 18 -5.12 4.95 4.62
CA HIS A 18 -5.28 6.35 4.98
C HIS A 18 -6.72 6.64 5.42
N LEU A 19 -7.71 6.07 4.73
CA LEU A 19 -9.10 6.17 5.13
C LEU A 19 -9.34 5.54 6.51
N MET A 20 -8.76 4.37 6.78
CA MET A 20 -8.85 3.73 8.10
C MET A 20 -8.23 4.59 9.20
N THR A 21 -7.05 5.17 8.98
CA THR A 21 -6.46 6.11 9.95
C THR A 21 -7.36 7.31 10.22
N LEU A 22 -7.98 7.90 9.19
CA LEU A 22 -8.92 9.02 9.38
C LEU A 22 -10.15 8.60 10.19
N LEU A 23 -10.70 7.41 9.91
CA LEU A 23 -11.82 6.85 10.66
C LEU A 23 -11.45 6.54 12.11
N GLU A 24 -10.25 6.01 12.36
CA GLU A 24 -9.75 5.74 13.71
C GLU A 24 -9.55 7.02 14.51
N ILE A 25 -8.98 8.07 13.90
CA ILE A 25 -8.84 9.38 14.54
C ILE A 25 -10.22 9.98 14.83
N ALA A 26 -11.15 9.93 13.87
CA ALA A 26 -12.50 10.44 14.06
C ALA A 26 -13.21 9.69 15.21
N LEU A 27 -13.14 8.36 15.23
CA LEU A 27 -13.70 7.53 16.30
C LEU A 27 -13.08 7.89 17.65
N MET A 28 -11.75 8.07 17.71
CA MET A 28 -11.04 8.44 18.93
C MET A 28 -11.51 9.80 19.46
N VAL A 29 -11.65 10.82 18.60
CA VAL A 29 -12.13 12.14 19.01
C VAL A 29 -13.58 12.07 19.52
N ASN A 30 -14.44 11.32 18.82
CA ASN A 30 -15.84 11.16 19.24
C ASN A 30 -15.95 10.42 20.57
N LEU A 31 -15.17 9.35 20.78
CA LEU A 31 -15.14 8.62 22.05
C LEU A 31 -14.59 9.47 23.19
N PHE A 32 -13.58 10.30 22.91
CA PHE A 32 -13.00 11.21 23.90
C PHE A 32 -14.05 12.19 24.43
N GLN A 33 -14.88 12.72 23.52
CA GLN A 33 -15.99 13.61 23.87
C GLN A 33 -17.15 12.89 24.56
N LEU A 34 -17.57 11.73 24.03
CA LEU A 34 -18.71 10.97 24.55
C LEU A 34 -18.47 10.44 25.96
N LEU A 35 -17.23 10.06 26.28
CA LEU A 35 -16.87 9.45 27.56
C LEU A 35 -16.29 10.47 28.55
N GLU A 36 -16.33 11.77 28.23
CA GLU A 36 -15.78 12.84 29.07
C GLU A 36 -14.37 12.49 29.59
N ILE A 37 -13.51 12.00 28.67
CA ILE A 37 -12.19 11.47 29.04
C ILE A 37 -11.34 12.56 29.71
N ASP A 38 -11.58 13.83 29.43
CA ASP A 38 -10.96 14.98 30.11
C ASP A 38 -11.28 15.02 31.61
N VAL A 39 -12.53 14.80 32.00
CA VAL A 39 -12.93 14.71 33.42
C VAL A 39 -12.32 13.46 34.03
N TRP A 40 -12.43 12.32 33.35
CA TRP A 40 -11.82 11.08 33.81
C TRP A 40 -10.30 11.19 33.94
N LEU A 41 -9.61 11.99 33.14
CA LEU A 41 -8.16 12.16 33.22
C LEU A 41 -7.72 13.00 34.42
N THR A 42 -8.55 13.95 34.87
CA THR A 42 -8.22 14.85 35.99
C THR A 42 -8.49 14.23 37.36
N GLU A 43 -9.39 13.25 37.45
CA GLU A 43 -9.67 12.53 38.68
C GLU A 43 -8.67 11.38 38.94
N GLY A 44 -8.29 11.14 40.19
CA GLY A 44 -7.52 9.95 40.59
C GLY A 44 -6.06 9.89 40.10
N ILE A 45 -5.48 8.68 40.10
CA ILE A 45 -4.05 8.47 39.81
C ILE A 45 -3.83 8.17 38.33
N LEU A 46 -3.18 9.11 37.62
CA LEU A 46 -2.91 9.02 36.18
C LEU A 46 -2.12 7.77 35.76
N PHE A 47 -1.22 7.27 36.62
CA PHE A 47 -0.36 6.12 36.31
C PHE A 47 -1.14 4.87 35.86
N PHE A 48 -2.27 4.58 36.49
CA PHE A 48 -3.12 3.42 36.13
C PHE A 48 -3.95 3.65 34.87
N LYS A 49 -4.09 4.91 34.44
CA LYS A 49 -4.91 5.32 33.29
C LYS A 49 -4.12 5.29 31.99
N ILE A 50 -2.80 5.54 32.05
CA ILE A 50 -1.91 5.53 30.87
C ILE A 50 -2.00 4.21 30.08
N PRO A 51 -1.92 3.01 30.69
CA PRO A 51 -2.01 1.76 29.94
C PRO A 51 -3.32 1.58 29.16
N LEU A 52 -4.42 2.18 29.62
CA LEU A 52 -5.71 2.14 28.94
C LEU A 52 -5.77 3.08 27.73
N LEU A 53 -5.02 4.18 27.75
CA LEU A 53 -4.98 5.18 26.67
C LEU A 53 -4.00 4.81 25.55
N VAL A 54 -2.92 4.11 25.89
CA VAL A 54 -1.87 3.73 24.93
C VAL A 54 -2.42 3.02 23.68
N PRO A 55 -3.32 2.02 23.79
CA PRO A 55 -3.89 1.37 22.60
C PRO A 55 -4.61 2.34 21.66
N PHE A 56 -5.35 3.31 22.19
CA PHE A 56 -6.06 4.32 21.39
C PHE A 56 -5.10 5.28 20.70
N ALA A 57 -4.03 5.69 21.39
CA ALA A 57 -3.00 6.55 20.82
C ALA A 57 -2.18 5.85 19.73
N VAL A 58 -1.91 4.54 19.90
CA VAL A 58 -1.06 3.77 18.99
C VAL A 58 -1.83 3.20 17.80
N ALA A 59 -3.14 2.93 17.94
CA ALA A 59 -3.96 2.32 16.89
C ALA A 59 -3.84 3.04 15.52
N PRO A 60 -3.99 4.38 15.43
CA PRO A 60 -3.84 5.13 14.16
C PRO A 60 -2.50 4.99 13.45
N LEU A 61 -1.44 4.57 14.18
CA LEU A 61 -0.11 4.36 13.60
C LEU A 61 -0.04 3.07 12.78
N PHE A 62 -0.83 2.05 13.11
CA PHE A 62 -0.75 0.75 12.43
C PHE A 62 -1.13 0.80 10.95
N PRO A 63 -2.23 1.46 10.53
CA PRO A 63 -2.53 1.56 9.11
C PRO A 63 -1.47 2.36 8.34
N GLN A 64 -0.81 3.34 8.98
CA GLN A 64 0.29 4.08 8.35
C GLN A 64 1.56 3.24 8.20
N LEU A 65 1.88 2.40 9.19
CA LEU A 65 2.98 1.44 9.09
C LEU A 65 2.70 0.37 8.00
N ASP A 66 1.45 -0.09 7.85
CA ASP A 66 1.07 -0.96 6.73
C ASP A 66 1.16 -0.20 5.40
N ALA A 67 0.73 1.06 5.32
CA ALA A 67 0.81 1.87 4.10
C ALA A 67 2.26 2.05 3.63
N TYR A 68 3.17 2.33 4.57
CA TYR A 68 4.61 2.35 4.33
C TYR A 68 5.11 1.02 3.77
N SER A 69 4.71 -0.10 4.38
CA SER A 69 5.13 -1.43 3.97
C SER A 69 4.60 -1.80 2.58
N ARG A 70 3.36 -1.45 2.26
CA ARG A 70 2.78 -1.61 0.92
C ARG A 70 3.46 -0.74 -0.12
N TYR A 71 3.95 0.45 0.26
CA TYR A 71 4.76 1.27 -0.63
C TYR A 71 6.12 0.64 -0.96
N GLN A 72 6.75 -0.09 -0.02
CA GLN A 72 7.95 -0.85 -0.32
C GLN A 72 7.66 -1.98 -1.32
N ASN A 73 6.58 -2.73 -1.10
CA ASN A 73 6.13 -3.79 -2.00
C ASN A 73 5.83 -3.25 -3.40
N TYR A 74 5.14 -2.11 -3.51
CA TYR A 74 4.86 -1.45 -4.80
C TYR A 74 6.16 -1.16 -5.57
N LYS A 75 7.18 -0.59 -4.91
CA LYS A 75 8.47 -0.30 -5.57
C LYS A 75 9.15 -1.57 -6.07
N GLN A 76 9.14 -2.62 -5.25
CA GLN A 76 9.71 -3.92 -5.60
C GLN A 76 8.98 -4.58 -6.77
N ILE A 77 7.66 -4.66 -6.72
CA ILE A 77 6.82 -5.26 -7.77
C ILE A 77 7.03 -4.51 -9.08
N LYS A 78 7.04 -3.19 -9.03
CA LYS A 78 7.22 -2.34 -10.21
C LYS A 78 8.57 -2.59 -10.90
N ASP A 79 9.65 -2.71 -10.14
CA ASP A 79 10.96 -3.05 -10.70
C ASP A 79 10.96 -4.43 -11.35
N HIS A 80 10.40 -5.45 -10.68
CA HIS A 80 10.34 -6.80 -11.25
C HIS A 80 9.48 -6.88 -12.52
N LEU A 81 8.32 -6.24 -12.52
CA LEU A 81 7.45 -6.18 -13.70
C LEU A 81 8.10 -5.40 -14.85
N PHE A 82 8.91 -4.38 -14.55
CA PHE A 82 9.63 -3.63 -15.57
C PHE A 82 10.72 -4.48 -16.25
N VAL A 83 11.44 -5.30 -15.49
CA VAL A 83 12.53 -6.15 -16.01
C VAL A 83 12.01 -7.38 -16.74
N HIS A 84 11.05 -8.09 -16.15
CA HIS A 84 10.63 -9.41 -16.63
C HIS A 84 9.32 -9.39 -17.41
N GLY A 85 8.63 -8.24 -17.46
CA GLY A 85 7.26 -8.19 -17.94
C GLY A 85 6.28 -8.80 -16.93
N PHE A 86 5.07 -9.09 -17.40
CA PHE A 86 4.05 -9.66 -16.54
C PHE A 86 4.28 -11.17 -16.33
N GLU A 87 4.61 -11.55 -15.10
CA GLU A 87 4.71 -12.95 -14.71
C GLU A 87 3.93 -13.20 -13.41
N GLN A 88 3.12 -14.26 -13.38
CA GLN A 88 2.28 -14.58 -12.22
C GLN A 88 3.11 -14.81 -10.94
N ARG A 89 4.34 -15.33 -11.07
CA ARG A 89 5.26 -15.56 -9.95
C ARG A 89 5.65 -14.29 -9.20
N ILE A 90 5.63 -13.12 -9.87
CA ILE A 90 5.91 -11.82 -9.26
C ILE A 90 4.73 -11.37 -8.40
N ILE A 91 3.50 -11.65 -8.85
CA ILE A 91 2.26 -11.17 -8.22
C ILE A 91 1.77 -12.08 -7.09
N LYS A 92 1.93 -13.40 -7.25
CA LYS A 92 1.42 -14.41 -6.31
C LYS A 92 1.78 -14.17 -4.83
N PRO A 93 2.99 -13.71 -4.47
CA PRO A 93 3.33 -13.40 -3.07
C PRO A 93 2.45 -12.30 -2.43
N PHE A 94 1.87 -11.41 -3.23
CA PHE A 94 1.12 -10.22 -2.80
C PHE A 94 -0.40 -10.43 -2.85
N ILE A 95 -0.85 -11.67 -2.92
CA ILE A 95 -2.27 -11.98 -3.09
C ILE A 95 -3.06 -11.99 -1.77
N LYS A 96 -2.34 -12.15 -0.65
CA LYS A 96 -2.89 -12.55 0.65
C LYS A 96 -3.82 -11.51 1.27
N SER A 97 -3.57 -10.22 1.06
CA SER A 97 -4.44 -9.15 1.59
C SER A 97 -4.81 -8.11 0.54
N ARG A 98 -5.93 -7.41 0.77
CA ARG A 98 -6.39 -6.35 -0.12
C ARG A 98 -5.32 -5.27 -0.34
N CYS A 99 -4.70 -4.79 0.73
CA CYS A 99 -3.65 -3.76 0.64
C CYS A 99 -2.43 -4.21 -0.19
N GLN A 100 -2.08 -5.50 -0.15
CA GLN A 100 -1.02 -6.05 -1.00
C GLN A 100 -1.42 -6.10 -2.47
N ARG A 101 -2.67 -6.51 -2.75
CA ARG A 101 -3.21 -6.53 -4.11
C ARG A 101 -3.32 -5.11 -4.69
N ASP A 102 -3.71 -4.13 -3.89
CA ASP A 102 -3.77 -2.73 -4.32
C ASP A 102 -2.39 -2.19 -4.71
N ALA A 103 -1.35 -2.48 -3.91
CA ALA A 103 0.03 -2.15 -4.25
C ALA A 103 0.49 -2.79 -5.58
N ALA A 104 0.18 -4.06 -5.79
CA ALA A 104 0.48 -4.78 -7.03
C ALA A 104 -0.30 -4.22 -8.24
N MET A 105 -1.57 -3.87 -8.05
CA MET A 105 -2.41 -3.26 -9.08
C MET A 105 -1.88 -1.90 -9.52
N VAL A 106 -1.47 -1.05 -8.58
CA VAL A 106 -0.91 0.27 -8.88
C VAL A 106 0.43 0.13 -9.60
N ALA A 107 1.30 -0.79 -9.16
CA ALA A 107 2.57 -1.07 -9.85
C ALA A 107 2.34 -1.53 -11.31
N ALA A 108 1.42 -2.48 -11.52
CA ALA A 108 1.08 -2.97 -12.84
C ALA A 108 0.41 -1.90 -13.72
N GLU A 109 -0.48 -1.07 -13.16
CA GLU A 109 -1.14 0.02 -13.88
C GLU A 109 -0.15 1.04 -14.44
N GLU A 110 0.84 1.45 -13.66
CA GLU A 110 1.86 2.39 -14.12
C GLU A 110 2.72 1.83 -15.25
N LEU A 111 2.84 0.50 -15.35
CA LEU A 111 3.54 -0.17 -16.45
C LEU A 111 2.63 -0.54 -17.63
N GLY A 112 1.31 -0.35 -17.51
CA GLY A 112 0.32 -0.72 -18.53
C GLY A 112 -0.16 -2.18 -18.47
N MET A 113 0.19 -2.92 -17.40
CA MET A 113 -0.12 -4.34 -17.19
C MET A 113 -1.31 -4.56 -16.23
N LYS A 114 -2.14 -3.52 -16.01
CA LYS A 114 -3.27 -3.57 -15.06
C LYS A 114 -4.24 -4.74 -15.36
N LYS A 115 -4.53 -4.95 -16.64
CA LYS A 115 -5.49 -5.98 -17.10
C LYS A 115 -4.98 -7.38 -16.74
N ASP A 116 -3.70 -7.64 -16.94
CA ASP A 116 -3.09 -8.95 -16.66
C ASP A 116 -3.01 -9.22 -15.15
N CYS A 117 -2.65 -8.19 -14.36
CA CYS A 117 -2.66 -8.26 -12.91
C CYS A 117 -4.06 -8.56 -12.34
N SER A 118 -5.08 -7.85 -12.84
CA SER A 118 -6.48 -8.08 -12.47
C SER A 118 -6.96 -9.50 -12.83
N LYS A 119 -6.66 -9.96 -14.05
CA LYS A 119 -6.97 -11.33 -14.48
C LYS A 119 -6.29 -12.38 -13.59
N CYS A 120 -5.05 -12.14 -13.18
CA CYS A 120 -4.33 -13.03 -12.28
C CYS A 120 -5.04 -13.14 -10.92
N PHE A 121 -5.44 -12.03 -10.32
CA PHE A 121 -6.19 -12.06 -9.05
C PHE A 121 -7.55 -12.74 -9.18
N TYR A 122 -8.27 -12.45 -10.27
CA TYR A 122 -9.55 -13.08 -10.56
C TYR A 122 -9.44 -14.62 -10.69
N ARG A 123 -8.41 -15.11 -11.39
CA ARG A 123 -8.14 -16.55 -11.56
C ARG A 123 -7.82 -17.26 -10.24
N HIS A 124 -7.30 -16.53 -9.26
CA HIS A 124 -7.05 -17.05 -7.91
C HIS A 124 -8.25 -16.84 -6.96
N GLY A 125 -9.42 -16.44 -7.48
CA GLY A 125 -10.66 -16.29 -6.71
C GLY A 125 -10.85 -14.92 -6.07
N TYR A 126 -9.86 -14.03 -6.12
CA TYR A 126 -9.95 -12.74 -5.44
C TYR A 126 -10.77 -11.72 -6.23
N ARG A 127 -11.66 -11.03 -5.51
CA ARG A 127 -12.57 -10.00 -6.01
C ARG A 127 -12.41 -8.72 -5.21
N TRP A 128 -12.96 -7.62 -5.70
CA TRP A 128 -12.87 -6.30 -5.06
C TRP A 128 -13.46 -6.28 -3.63
N TYR A 129 -14.46 -7.14 -3.35
CA TYR A 129 -15.13 -7.25 -2.05
C TYR A 129 -14.40 -8.14 -1.03
N HIS A 130 -13.37 -8.91 -1.44
CA HIS A 130 -12.59 -9.75 -0.52
C HIS A 130 -11.62 -8.88 0.30
N LEU A 131 -12.14 -8.22 1.34
CA LEU A 131 -11.37 -7.35 2.23
C LEU A 131 -10.47 -8.15 3.17
N LEU A 132 -11.03 -9.16 3.83
CA LEU A 132 -10.36 -9.95 4.84
C LEU A 132 -9.54 -11.08 4.20
N PRO A 133 -8.29 -11.28 4.64
CA PRO A 133 -7.51 -12.45 4.27
C PRO A 133 -8.14 -13.75 4.79
N ASP A 134 -8.10 -14.80 3.97
CA ASP A 134 -8.62 -16.14 4.31
C ASP A 134 -7.94 -16.73 5.56
N PHE A 135 -6.68 -16.35 5.82
CA PHE A 135 -5.91 -16.84 6.96
C PHE A 135 -6.40 -16.31 8.31
N LEU A 136 -7.19 -15.24 8.35
CA LEU A 136 -7.76 -14.74 9.61
C LEU A 136 -8.69 -15.77 10.24
N PHE A 137 -9.44 -16.50 9.41
CA PHE A 137 -10.41 -17.50 9.87
C PHE A 137 -9.78 -18.88 10.03
N THR A 138 -8.77 -19.21 9.22
CA THR A 138 -8.16 -20.56 9.24
C THR A 138 -6.98 -20.66 10.19
N GLN A 139 -6.18 -19.60 10.38
CA GLN A 139 -4.94 -19.64 11.18
C GLN A 139 -4.66 -18.29 11.89
N PRO A 140 -5.49 -17.88 12.88
CA PRO A 140 -5.35 -16.59 13.55
C PRO A 140 -4.02 -16.43 14.31
N LYS A 141 -3.38 -17.53 14.71
CA LYS A 141 -2.07 -17.52 15.38
C LYS A 141 -0.97 -16.83 14.55
N ILE A 142 -1.13 -16.74 13.22
CA ILE A 142 -0.20 -16.03 12.33
C ILE A 142 -0.09 -14.54 12.72
N LEU A 143 -1.16 -13.91 13.20
CA LEU A 143 -1.18 -12.49 13.56
C LEU A 143 -0.21 -12.15 14.70
N ILE A 144 0.10 -13.11 15.56
CA ILE A 144 1.02 -12.93 16.69
C ILE A 144 2.47 -13.23 16.28
N GLY A 145 2.68 -13.89 15.13
CA GLY A 145 3.99 -14.30 14.67
C GLY A 145 4.85 -13.11 14.24
N LYS A 146 6.11 -13.07 14.70
CA LYS A 146 7.11 -12.05 14.31
C LYS A 146 7.17 -11.80 12.79
N ALA A 147 7.05 -12.87 11.99
CA ALA A 147 7.06 -12.78 10.54
C ALA A 147 5.88 -11.97 9.98
N PHE A 148 4.70 -12.02 10.61
CA PHE A 148 3.56 -11.20 10.21
C PHE A 148 3.86 -9.72 10.44
N TRP A 149 4.30 -9.35 11.64
CA TRP A 149 4.60 -7.96 12.01
C TRP A 149 5.68 -7.35 11.12
N LEU A 150 6.76 -8.10 10.84
CA LEU A 150 7.83 -7.63 9.97
C LEU A 150 7.37 -7.41 8.51
N ASN A 151 6.43 -8.22 8.02
CA ASN A 151 5.94 -8.09 6.65
C ASN A 151 4.78 -7.10 6.50
N THR A 152 3.99 -6.94 7.55
CA THR A 152 2.80 -6.07 7.56
C THR A 152 3.16 -4.64 7.95
N PHE A 153 3.91 -4.43 9.02
CA PHE A 153 4.16 -3.09 9.57
C PHE A 153 5.60 -2.59 9.38
N PHE A 154 6.57 -3.50 9.39
CA PHE A 154 8.00 -3.14 9.41
C PHE A 154 8.76 -3.64 8.17
N ALA A 155 8.15 -3.53 6.99
CA ALA A 155 8.82 -3.95 5.77
C ALA A 155 10.11 -3.15 5.56
N ARG A 156 11.19 -3.83 5.17
CA ARG A 156 12.48 -3.17 4.92
C ARG A 156 12.35 -2.16 3.79
N TYR A 157 13.08 -1.06 3.92
CA TYR A 157 13.16 -0.07 2.85
C TYR A 157 13.69 -0.72 1.57
N TYR A 158 12.91 -0.62 0.50
CA TYR A 158 13.31 -1.07 -0.82
C TYR A 158 13.80 0.12 -1.65
N LYS A 159 15.07 0.11 -2.05
CA LYS A 159 15.65 1.12 -2.96
C LYS A 159 15.26 0.77 -4.41
N PRO A 160 14.49 1.61 -5.12
CA PRO A 160 14.19 1.40 -6.53
C PRO A 160 15.46 1.24 -7.36
N LYS A 161 15.47 0.25 -8.24
CA LYS A 161 16.55 0.00 -9.20
C LYS A 161 16.44 0.95 -10.40
N PHE A 162 15.22 1.35 -10.75
CA PHE A 162 14.97 2.17 -11.93
C PHE A 162 14.41 3.55 -11.57
N ASP A 163 14.96 4.58 -12.22
CA ASP A 163 14.34 5.91 -12.25
C ASP A 163 13.34 6.00 -13.39
N PHE A 164 12.09 5.60 -13.10
CA PHE A 164 11.00 5.61 -14.08
C PHE A 164 10.72 6.99 -14.67
N LYS A 165 11.02 8.08 -13.93
CA LYS A 165 10.83 9.44 -14.45
C LYS A 165 11.81 9.69 -15.60
N LYS A 166 13.09 9.40 -15.37
CA LYS A 166 14.14 9.53 -16.40
C LYS A 166 13.87 8.64 -17.61
N ILE A 167 13.46 7.40 -17.38
CA ILE A 167 13.16 6.44 -18.46
C ILE A 167 12.01 6.94 -19.35
N ILE A 168 10.93 7.46 -18.76
CA ILE A 168 9.77 7.95 -19.52
C ILE A 168 10.15 9.20 -20.32
N ILE A 169 10.89 10.14 -19.72
CA ILE A 169 11.38 11.34 -20.42
C ILE A 169 12.28 10.95 -21.60
N ALA A 170 13.19 9.99 -21.40
CA ALA A 170 14.07 9.52 -22.47
C ALA A 170 13.29 8.87 -23.63
N LYS A 171 12.27 8.05 -23.31
CA LYS A 171 11.39 7.45 -24.33
C LYS A 171 10.60 8.50 -25.11
N GLN A 172 10.07 9.52 -24.44
CA GLN A 172 9.33 10.62 -25.08
C GLN A 172 10.23 11.43 -26.01
N LYS A 173 11.45 11.78 -25.57
CA LYS A 173 12.43 12.48 -26.41
C LYS A 173 12.75 11.68 -27.67
N LYS A 174 13.05 10.38 -27.52
CA LYS A 174 13.34 9.50 -28.66
C LYS A 174 12.17 9.42 -29.66
N ALA A 175 10.94 9.30 -29.17
CA ALA A 175 9.75 9.27 -30.03
C ALA A 175 9.58 10.57 -30.82
N ASN A 176 9.79 11.73 -30.17
CA ASN A 176 9.70 13.04 -30.82
C ASN A 176 10.81 13.25 -31.87
N THR A 177 12.02 12.75 -31.63
CA THR A 177 13.11 12.81 -32.62
C THR A 177 12.79 11.99 -33.85
N ILE A 178 12.24 10.77 -33.68
CA ILE A 178 11.86 9.90 -34.81
C ILE A 178 10.76 10.56 -35.63
N SER A 179 9.73 11.14 -34.99
CA SER A 179 8.67 11.84 -35.73
C SER A 179 9.21 13.02 -36.52
N LEU A 180 10.10 13.85 -35.94
CA LEU A 180 10.69 15.00 -36.63
C LEU A 180 11.55 14.58 -37.83
N GLN A 181 12.32 13.49 -37.72
CA GLN A 181 13.07 12.94 -38.86
C GLN A 181 12.15 12.47 -39.98
N GLN A 182 11.01 11.87 -39.63
CA GLN A 182 10.03 11.37 -40.58
C GLN A 182 9.28 12.50 -41.33
N TYR A 183 9.09 13.65 -40.68
CA TYR A 183 8.56 14.87 -41.32
C TYR A 183 9.59 15.63 -42.14
N ALA A 184 10.88 15.56 -41.80
CA ALA A 184 11.95 16.22 -42.54
C ALA A 184 12.42 15.45 -43.80
N SER A 185 11.98 14.20 -43.95
CA SER A 185 12.25 13.33 -45.10
C SER A 185 11.12 13.31 -46.15
N VAL A 186 10.12 14.20 -46.00
CA VAL A 186 9.02 14.44 -46.95
C VAL A 186 9.18 15.85 -47.51
#